data_AF-G2FLR7-F1
#
_entry.id   AF-G2FLR7-F1
#
_cell.length_a   1.000
_cell.length_b   1.000
_cell.length_c   1.000
_cell.angle_alpha   90.00
_cell.angle_beta   90.00
_cell.angle_gamma   90.00
#
_symmetry.space_group_name_H-M   'P 1'
#
loop_
_entity.id
_entity.type
_entity.pdbx_description
1 polymer ?
#
loop_
_entity_poly.entity_id
_entity_poly.type
_entity_poly.pdbx_seq_one_letter_code
_entity_poly.pdbx_strand_id
1 'polypeptide(L)'
;PELYEKIKVWLISGRTYTVRFGIGMLMSFYLDDAFRPEMLELVAGIRSEEYYVNMMVAWYFATALAKQYEGTLPYIREQRLVKWTHNKAIQKAVESYRIGDEAKVYLRTLKVR
;
A
#
# COMPACT_ATOMS: atom_id res chain seq x y z
N PRO A 1 19.57 11.98 10.42
CA PRO A 1 19.03 10.61 10.16
C PRO A 1 18.56 10.54 8.72
N GLU A 2 18.92 9.47 8.01
CA GLU A 2 18.46 9.22 6.65
C GLU A 2 16.92 9.11 6.62
N LEU A 3 16.30 9.53 5.52
CA LEU A 3 14.84 9.67 5.40
C LEU A 3 14.10 8.38 5.80
N TYR A 4 14.61 7.22 5.38
CA TYR A 4 13.99 5.93 5.67
C TYR A 4 13.88 5.64 7.18
N GLU A 5 14.90 5.96 7.96
CA GLU A 5 14.86 5.78 9.42
C GLU A 5 13.85 6.71 10.09
N LYS A 6 13.65 7.92 9.56
CA LYS A 6 12.58 8.81 10.04
C LYS A 6 11.20 8.28 9.69
N ILE A 7 11.03 7.69 8.52
CA ILE A 7 9.76 7.06 8.11
C ILE A 7 9.35 6.00 9.13
N LYS A 8 10.25 5.08 9.51
CA LYS A 8 9.93 4.02 10.50
C LYS A 8 9.38 4.60 11.80
N VAL A 9 9.98 5.69 12.30
CA VAL A 9 9.51 6.40 13.50
C VAL A 9 8.11 7.00 13.29
N TRP A 10 7.84 7.59 12.12
CA TRP A 10 6.53 8.17 11.82
C TRP A 10 5.42 7.12 11.71
N LEU A 11 5.71 5.95 11.13
CA LEU A 11 4.74 4.86 10.96
C LEU A 11 4.19 4.34 12.30
N ILE A 12 4.99 4.38 13.37
CA ILE A 12 4.59 3.90 14.71
C ILE A 12 4.18 5.02 15.68
N SER A 13 4.08 6.26 15.20
CA SER A 13 3.89 7.45 16.06
C SER A 13 2.51 7.56 16.74
N GLY A 14 1.52 6.75 16.32
CA GLY A 14 0.13 6.83 16.77
C GLY A 14 -0.63 8.09 16.34
N ARG A 15 0.03 9.03 15.62
CA ARG A 15 -0.59 10.29 15.17
C ARG A 15 -1.05 10.13 13.73
N THR A 16 -2.37 10.19 13.50
CA THR A 16 -3.03 9.96 12.19
C THR A 16 -2.29 10.57 11.00
N TYR A 17 -2.01 11.87 11.05
CA TYR A 17 -1.37 12.57 9.93
C TYR A 17 0.13 12.31 9.82
N THR A 18 0.81 11.98 10.91
CA THR A 18 2.22 11.59 10.89
C THR A 18 2.39 10.20 10.29
N VAL A 19 1.53 9.23 10.66
CA VAL A 19 1.50 7.90 10.06
C VAL A 19 1.18 8.00 8.58
N ARG A 20 0.12 8.74 8.21
CA ARG A 20 -0.23 8.99 6.80
C ARG A 20 0.94 9.60 6.03
N PHE A 21 1.62 10.58 6.61
CA PHE A 21 2.79 11.20 5.98
C PHE A 21 3.91 10.17 5.76
N GLY A 22 4.23 9.33 6.75
CA GLY A 22 5.22 8.26 6.61
C GLY A 22 4.91 7.28 5.48
N ILE A 23 3.66 6.83 5.35
CA ILE A 23 3.23 5.96 4.24
C ILE A 23 3.37 6.70 2.90
N GLY A 24 3.00 7.99 2.86
CA GLY A 24 3.17 8.85 1.69
C GLY A 24 4.62 8.97 1.24
N MET A 25 5.57 9.08 2.17
CA MET A 25 6.99 9.14 1.84
C MET A 25 7.49 7.82 1.24
N LEU A 26 7.05 6.66 1.74
CA LEU A 26 7.35 5.37 1.10
C LEU A 26 6.77 5.30 -0.32
N MET A 27 5.53 5.72 -0.49
CA MET A 27 4.87 5.70 -1.81
C MET A 27 5.59 6.56 -2.85
N SER A 28 6.07 7.74 -2.45
CA SER A 28 6.65 8.73 -3.36
C SER A 28 8.11 8.46 -3.70
N PHE A 29 8.89 7.90 -2.77
CA PHE A 29 10.36 7.82 -2.93
C PHE A 29 10.91 6.39 -3.02
N TYR A 30 10.12 5.38 -2.65
CA TYR A 30 10.64 4.03 -2.42
C TYR A 30 9.88 2.92 -3.16
N LEU A 31 9.07 3.25 -4.17
CA LEU A 31 8.40 2.24 -5.01
C LEU A 31 9.09 2.01 -6.38
N ASP A 32 10.20 2.70 -6.67
CA ASP A 32 11.02 2.51 -7.87
C ASP A 32 12.39 1.91 -7.47
N ASP A 33 13.51 2.52 -7.87
CA ASP A 33 14.87 1.97 -7.70
C ASP A 33 15.27 1.70 -6.24
N ALA A 34 14.71 2.45 -5.29
CA ALA A 34 14.99 2.29 -3.86
C ALA A 34 14.08 1.28 -3.16
N PHE A 35 13.22 0.57 -3.91
CA PHE A 35 12.25 -0.36 -3.34
C PHE A 35 12.91 -1.56 -2.67
N ARG A 36 12.39 -1.91 -1.49
CA ARG A 36 12.70 -3.15 -0.78
C ARG A 36 11.41 -3.82 -0.30
N PRO A 37 11.28 -5.16 -0.39
CA PRO A 37 10.07 -5.87 0.02
C PRO A 37 9.62 -5.56 1.46
N GLU A 38 10.55 -5.29 2.38
CA GLU A 38 10.25 -4.89 3.76
C GLU A 38 9.32 -3.67 3.86
N MET A 39 9.29 -2.80 2.85
CA MET A 39 8.45 -1.59 2.86
C MET A 39 6.98 -1.94 2.66
N LEU A 40 6.68 -2.98 1.87
CA LEU A 40 5.33 -3.54 1.79
C LEU A 40 4.91 -4.12 3.15
N GLU A 41 5.83 -4.80 3.84
CA GLU A 41 5.56 -5.38 5.15
C GLU A 41 5.23 -4.31 6.19
N LEU A 42 6.03 -3.24 6.24
CA LEU A 42 5.82 -2.12 7.14
C LEU A 42 4.42 -1.50 6.96
N VAL A 43 3.98 -1.29 5.71
CA VAL A 43 2.66 -0.70 5.45
C VAL A 43 1.52 -1.70 5.66
N ALA A 44 1.71 -2.99 5.31
CA ALA A 44 0.71 -4.04 5.53
C ALA A 44 0.41 -4.27 7.02
N GLY A 45 1.42 -4.11 7.88
CA GLY A 45 1.32 -4.26 9.33
C GLY A 45 0.52 -3.14 10.02
N ILE A 46 0.24 -2.03 9.32
CA ILE A 46 -0.51 -0.91 9.91
C ILE A 46 -1.97 -1.32 10.07
N ARG A 47 -2.45 -1.31 11.32
CA ARG A 47 -3.84 -1.48 11.70
C ARG A 47 -4.34 -0.16 12.30
N SER A 48 -5.38 0.41 11.72
CA SER A 48 -5.92 1.71 12.13
C SER A 48 -7.41 1.78 11.85
N GLU A 49 -8.15 2.48 12.71
CA GLU A 49 -9.56 2.85 12.48
C GLU A 49 -9.66 4.19 11.74
N GLU A 50 -8.55 4.93 11.63
CA GLU A 50 -8.49 6.26 11.03
C GLU A 50 -8.63 6.19 9.51
N TYR A 51 -9.70 6.78 8.99
CA TYR A 51 -10.01 6.80 7.56
C TYR A 51 -8.82 7.28 6.70
N TYR A 52 -8.12 8.33 7.12
CA TYR A 52 -7.01 8.91 6.35
C TYR A 52 -5.77 8.00 6.30
N VAL A 53 -5.53 7.21 7.35
CA VAL A 53 -4.45 6.21 7.35
C VAL A 53 -4.85 5.05 6.44
N ASN A 54 -6.05 4.51 6.61
CA ASN A 54 -6.56 3.41 5.79
C ASN A 54 -6.59 3.76 4.30
N MET A 55 -7.00 4.99 3.94
CA MET A 55 -6.98 5.46 2.56
C MET A 55 -5.55 5.53 2.01
N MET A 56 -4.58 5.96 2.84
CA MET A 56 -3.19 6.05 2.44
C MET A 56 -2.57 4.66 2.22
N VAL A 57 -2.89 3.68 3.07
CA VAL A 57 -2.52 2.27 2.86
C VAL A 57 -3.08 1.76 1.53
N ALA A 58 -4.36 2.03 1.24
CA ALA A 58 -4.99 1.62 -0.01
C ALA A 58 -4.31 2.24 -1.25
N TRP A 59 -3.96 3.54 -1.20
CA TRP A 59 -3.21 4.20 -2.27
C TRP A 59 -1.79 3.65 -2.43
N TYR A 60 -1.11 3.36 -1.32
CA TYR A 60 0.22 2.77 -1.34
C TYR A 60 0.20 1.43 -2.07
N PHE A 61 -0.69 0.50 -1.70
CA PHE A 61 -0.78 -0.82 -2.35
C PHE A 61 -1.27 -0.74 -3.79
N ALA A 62 -2.18 0.17 -4.13
CA ALA A 62 -2.59 0.38 -5.52
C ALA A 62 -1.42 0.89 -6.40
N THR A 63 -0.58 1.76 -5.84
CA THR A 63 0.61 2.28 -6.53
C THR A 63 1.70 1.21 -6.61
N ALA A 64 1.88 0.42 -5.55
CA ALA A 64 2.84 -0.67 -5.52
C ALA A 64 2.45 -1.79 -6.50
N LEU A 65 1.16 -2.09 -6.70
CA LEU A 65 0.70 -2.98 -7.78
C LEU A 65 1.10 -2.47 -9.16
N ALA A 66 1.20 -1.15 -9.36
CA ALA A 66 1.59 -0.58 -10.65
C ALA A 66 3.11 -0.57 -10.89
N LYS A 67 3.91 -0.50 -9.82
CA LYS A 67 5.37 -0.34 -9.91
C LYS A 67 6.15 -1.60 -9.57
N GLN A 68 5.62 -2.42 -8.66
CA GLN A 68 6.26 -3.57 -8.03
C GLN A 68 5.27 -4.74 -7.99
N TYR A 69 4.65 -5.05 -9.15
CA TYR A 69 3.51 -5.97 -9.25
C TYR A 69 3.80 -7.34 -8.61
N GLU A 70 4.89 -8.00 -9.00
CA GLU A 70 5.28 -9.33 -8.48
C GLU A 70 5.50 -9.33 -6.96
N GLY A 71 6.11 -8.28 -6.42
CA GLY A 71 6.31 -8.15 -4.97
C GLY A 71 5.04 -7.80 -4.21
N THR A 72 4.10 -7.07 -4.84
CA THR A 72 2.89 -6.56 -4.19
C THR A 72 1.72 -7.54 -4.25
N LEU A 73 1.61 -8.31 -5.34
CA LEU A 73 0.50 -9.22 -5.58
C LEU A 73 0.27 -10.24 -4.43
N PRO A 74 1.29 -10.83 -3.78
CA PRO A 74 1.10 -11.74 -2.65
C PRO A 74 0.29 -11.12 -1.50
N TYR A 75 0.45 -9.83 -1.23
CA TYR A 75 -0.29 -9.13 -0.17
C TYR A 75 -1.79 -9.04 -0.45
N ILE A 76 -2.18 -9.00 -1.72
CA ILE A 76 -3.58 -9.05 -2.15
C ILE A 76 -4.06 -10.48 -2.27
N ARG A 77 -3.26 -11.41 -2.81
CA ARG A 77 -3.68 -12.81 -2.95
C ARG A 77 -3.92 -13.48 -1.60
N GLU A 78 -3.06 -13.21 -0.63
CA GLU A 78 -3.08 -13.81 0.71
C GLU A 78 -3.85 -12.96 1.73
N GLN A 79 -4.57 -11.91 1.27
CA GLN A 79 -5.43 -11.06 2.10
C GLN A 79 -4.71 -10.50 3.34
N ARG A 80 -3.46 -10.03 3.17
CA ARG A 80 -2.61 -9.55 4.28
C ARG A 80 -3.04 -8.18 4.82
N LEU A 81 -3.91 -7.49 4.08
CA LEU A 81 -4.48 -6.20 4.42
C LEU A 81 -5.85 -6.37 5.11
N VAL A 82 -6.23 -5.40 5.93
CA VAL A 82 -7.60 -5.33 6.47
C VAL A 82 -8.60 -5.28 5.31
N LYS A 83 -9.73 -5.99 5.43
CA LYS A 83 -10.76 -6.12 4.37
C LYS A 83 -11.08 -4.81 3.63
N TRP A 84 -11.25 -3.71 4.37
CA TRP A 84 -11.54 -2.41 3.75
C TRP A 84 -10.36 -1.89 2.91
N THR A 85 -9.14 -1.88 3.45
CA THR A 85 -7.95 -1.39 2.74
C THR A 85 -7.59 -2.29 1.55
N HIS A 86 -7.77 -3.61 1.71
CA HIS A 86 -7.65 -4.60 0.63
C HIS A 86 -8.55 -4.28 -0.56
N ASN A 87 -9.86 -4.20 -0.32
CA ASN A 87 -10.83 -3.94 -1.38
C ASN A 87 -10.65 -2.55 -1.99
N LYS A 88 -10.23 -1.57 -1.19
CA LYS A 88 -9.96 -0.21 -1.66
C LYS A 88 -8.68 -0.12 -2.50
N ALA A 89 -7.65 -0.89 -2.16
CA ALA A 89 -6.43 -1.00 -2.97
C ALA A 89 -6.74 -1.60 -4.35
N ILE A 90 -7.51 -2.70 -4.39
CA ILE A 90 -7.99 -3.28 -5.66
C ILE A 90 -8.78 -2.26 -6.47
N GLN A 91 -9.74 -1.56 -5.85
CA GLN A 91 -10.53 -0.54 -6.55
C GLN A 91 -9.63 0.50 -7.21
N LYS A 92 -8.69 1.08 -6.45
CA LYS A 92 -7.78 2.12 -6.95
C LYS A 92 -6.81 1.61 -8.01
N ALA A 93 -6.32 0.38 -7.88
CA ALA A 93 -5.48 -0.25 -8.89
C ALA A 93 -6.25 -0.44 -10.21
N VAL A 94 -7.50 -0.89 -10.12
CA VAL A 94 -8.36 -1.11 -11.29
C VAL A 94 -8.75 0.20 -11.99
N GLU A 95 -8.92 1.29 -11.24
CA GLU A 95 -9.19 2.63 -11.79
C GLU A 95 -7.93 3.30 -12.40
N SER A 96 -6.74 2.74 -12.15
CA SER A 96 -5.48 3.29 -12.66
C SER A 96 -5.22 2.87 -14.11
N TYR A 97 -4.76 3.84 -14.92
CA TYR A 97 -4.23 3.57 -16.28
C TYR A 97 -2.88 2.85 -16.27
N ARG A 98 -2.19 2.78 -15.13
CA ARG A 98 -0.87 2.12 -15.01
C ARG A 98 -0.96 0.60 -14.85
N ILE A 99 -2.17 0.05 -14.68
CA ILE A 99 -2.41 -1.40 -14.58
C ILE A 99 -3.01 -1.88 -15.90
N GLY A 100 -2.46 -2.94 -16.48
CA GLY A 100 -2.96 -3.56 -17.69
C GLY A 100 -4.31 -4.26 -17.48
N ASP A 101 -5.11 -4.40 -18.54
CA ASP A 101 -6.50 -4.87 -18.42
C ASP A 101 -6.62 -6.30 -17.88
N GLU A 102 -5.71 -7.20 -18.26
CA GLU A 102 -5.64 -8.56 -17.73
C GLU A 102 -5.44 -8.56 -16.20
N ALA A 103 -4.47 -7.77 -15.71
CA ALA A 103 -4.23 -7.60 -14.29
C ALA A 103 -5.45 -6.99 -13.57
N LYS A 104 -6.17 -6.03 -14.20
CA LYS A 104 -7.42 -5.50 -13.63
C LYS A 104 -8.51 -6.56 -13.52
N VAL A 105 -8.65 -7.44 -14.52
CA VAL A 105 -9.62 -8.55 -14.47
C VAL A 105 -9.28 -9.48 -13.31
N TYR A 106 -8.01 -9.88 -13.19
CA TYR A 106 -7.57 -10.75 -12.10
C TYR A 106 -7.73 -10.11 -10.71
N LEU A 107 -7.30 -8.86 -10.53
CA LEU A 107 -7.42 -8.18 -9.23
C LEU A 107 -8.88 -8.09 -8.75
N ARG A 108 -9.86 -7.95 -9.66
CA ARG A 108 -11.28 -7.93 -9.29
C ARG A 108 -11.74 -9.25 -8.67
N THR A 109 -11.16 -10.39 -9.05
CA THR A 109 -11.52 -11.70 -8.48
C THR A 109 -11.00 -11.86 -7.05
N LEU A 110 -10.03 -11.04 -6.63
CA LEU A 110 -9.41 -11.09 -5.30
C LEU A 110 -10.11 -10.21 -4.26
N LYS A 111 -11.24 -9.55 -4.59
CA LYS A 111 -12.00 -8.77 -3.59
C LYS A 111 -12.60 -9.69 -2.52
N VAL A 112 -12.48 -9.28 -1.26
CA VAL A 112 -13.03 -10.00 -0.11
C VAL A 112 -14.50 -9.64 0.08
N ARG A 113 -15.37 -10.65 0.16
CA ARG A 113 -16.82 -10.50 0.39
C ARG A 113 -17.16 -10.31 1.85
#